data_AF-A0A241WJX9-F1
#
_entry.id   AF-A0A241WJX9-F1
#
_cell.length_a   1.000
_cell.length_b   1.000
_cell.length_c   1.000
_cell.angle_alpha   90.00
_cell.angle_beta   90.00
_cell.angle_gamma   90.00
#
_symmetry.space_group_name_H-M   'P 1'
#
loop_
_entity.id
_entity.type
_entity.pdbx_description
1 polymer ?
#
loop_
_entity_poly.entity_id
_entity_poly.type
_entity_poly.pdbx_seq_one_letter_code
_entity_poly.pdbx_strand_id
1 'polypeptide(L)'
;MRLIKFIFISLLCYCNVSFAEENLTIETNRDIFEKMPLISLQPMLNFCREKQPQLNVELDKAYLVAKLKLVNAAKNVKYNGISPLQQKEIDQPVDATFKHELQKMLEIMSISIKKIDAEKYCPSLIDRLNNFDQAEFQRTVEMQYSHYIERAM
;
A
#
# COMPACT_ATOMS: atom_id res chain seq x y z
N MET A 1 -9.34 6.88 -55.51
CA MET A 1 -8.09 6.30 -54.97
C MET A 1 -7.73 7.02 -53.68
N ARG A 2 -7.44 6.27 -52.62
CA ARG A 2 -7.53 6.69 -51.21
C ARG A 2 -6.49 7.76 -50.82
N LEU A 3 -6.99 8.82 -50.20
CA LEU A 3 -6.21 9.83 -49.48
C LEU A 3 -5.59 9.21 -48.22
N ILE A 4 -4.27 9.39 -48.09
CA ILE A 4 -3.52 9.31 -46.82
C ILE A 4 -3.93 10.52 -45.96
N LYS A 5 -4.21 10.26 -44.67
CA LYS A 5 -4.28 11.16 -43.50
C LYS A 5 -5.60 11.03 -42.74
N PHE A 6 -5.65 10.13 -41.76
CA PHE A 6 -6.26 10.35 -40.45
C PHE A 6 -5.53 9.41 -39.47
N ILE A 7 -4.39 9.86 -38.93
CA ILE A 7 -4.28 10.34 -37.53
C ILE A 7 -4.16 9.14 -36.57
N PHE A 8 -2.97 8.66 -36.21
CA PHE A 8 -2.17 9.19 -35.09
C PHE A 8 -2.93 9.42 -33.77
N ILE A 9 -4.08 8.78 -33.54
CA ILE A 9 -4.78 8.72 -32.25
C ILE A 9 -5.14 7.26 -31.93
N SER A 10 -4.12 6.47 -31.66
CA SER A 10 -4.26 5.35 -30.71
C SER A 10 -3.23 5.46 -29.58
N LEU A 11 -2.56 6.62 -29.50
CA LEU A 11 -1.53 6.96 -28.52
C LEU A 11 -2.09 7.68 -27.27
N LEU A 12 -3.41 7.66 -27.06
CA LEU A 12 -4.07 8.36 -25.93
C LEU A 12 -5.01 7.46 -25.10
N CYS A 13 -5.00 6.15 -25.28
CA CYS A 13 -5.77 5.23 -24.42
C CYS A 13 -4.96 4.65 -23.23
N TYR A 14 -3.69 5.06 -23.05
CA TYR A 14 -2.91 4.75 -21.84
C TYR A 14 -2.85 5.90 -20.82
N CYS A 15 -3.58 7.00 -21.04
CA CYS A 15 -3.71 8.08 -20.05
C CYS A 15 -4.71 7.75 -18.93
N ASN A 16 -5.35 6.59 -18.99
CA ASN A 16 -5.99 5.98 -17.83
C ASN A 16 -5.07 4.91 -17.25
N VAL A 17 -3.83 5.28 -16.88
CA VAL A 17 -3.29 4.73 -15.63
C VAL A 17 -4.25 5.28 -14.58
N SER A 18 -5.37 4.58 -14.42
CA SER A 18 -6.34 4.86 -13.40
C SER A 18 -5.51 4.88 -12.13
N PHE A 19 -5.33 6.07 -11.57
CA PHE A 19 -5.28 6.25 -10.15
C PHE A 19 -6.55 5.55 -9.67
N ALA A 20 -6.48 4.23 -9.48
CA ALA A 20 -7.41 3.54 -8.65
C ALA A 20 -7.11 4.17 -7.30
N GLU A 21 -7.85 5.24 -6.96
CA GLU A 21 -7.94 5.75 -5.61
C GLU A 21 -8.47 4.56 -4.80
N GLU A 22 -7.52 3.75 -4.35
CA GLU A 22 -7.78 2.64 -3.48
C GLU A 22 -8.45 3.26 -2.25
N ASN A 23 -9.65 2.79 -1.94
CA ASN A 23 -10.35 3.27 -0.76
C ASN A 23 -9.60 2.75 0.49
N LEU A 24 -8.64 3.56 0.93
CA LEU A 24 -7.82 3.33 2.11
C LEU A 24 -8.44 3.95 3.37
N THR A 25 -9.70 4.35 3.32
CA THR A 25 -10.43 4.82 4.50
C THR A 25 -10.56 3.67 5.50
N ILE A 26 -10.16 3.92 6.74
CA ILE A 26 -10.32 2.99 7.85
C ILE A 26 -11.64 3.31 8.55
N GLU A 27 -12.58 2.38 8.52
CA GLU A 27 -13.88 2.51 9.17
C GLU A 27 -13.97 1.58 10.39
N THR A 28 -13.54 0.34 10.22
CA THR A 28 -13.63 -0.74 11.21
C THR A 28 -12.26 -1.29 11.60
N ASN A 29 -12.16 -1.97 12.74
CA ASN A 29 -10.90 -2.59 13.16
C ASN A 29 -10.37 -3.55 12.09
N ARG A 30 -11.25 -4.28 11.40
CA ARG A 30 -10.96 -5.09 10.21
C ARG A 30 -10.15 -4.33 9.14
N ASP A 31 -10.50 -3.08 8.89
CA ASP A 31 -9.80 -2.26 7.90
C ASP A 31 -8.35 -1.99 8.29
N ILE A 32 -8.03 -1.93 9.59
CA ILE A 32 -6.64 -1.77 10.05
C ILE A 32 -5.81 -2.95 9.55
N PHE A 33 -6.28 -4.18 9.75
CA PHE A 33 -5.54 -5.38 9.35
C PHE A 33 -5.34 -5.44 7.83
N GLU A 34 -6.37 -5.09 7.07
CA GLU A 34 -6.39 -5.27 5.61
C GLU A 34 -5.73 -4.11 4.86
N LYS A 35 -5.82 -2.87 5.36
CA LYS A 35 -5.40 -1.66 4.66
C LYS A 35 -4.13 -1.03 5.22
N MET A 36 -3.78 -1.27 6.49
CA MET A 36 -2.61 -0.62 7.12
C MET A 36 -1.29 -0.83 6.36
N PRO A 37 -0.98 -2.03 5.82
CA PRO A 37 0.23 -2.21 5.01
C PRO A 37 0.25 -1.30 3.77
N LEU A 38 -0.89 -1.13 3.11
CA LEU A 38 -1.03 -0.30 1.90
C LEU A 38 -1.00 1.20 2.24
N ILE A 39 -1.62 1.59 3.36
CA ILE A 39 -1.60 2.96 3.88
C ILE A 39 -0.17 3.40 4.21
N SER A 40 0.60 2.54 4.88
CA SER A 40 1.98 2.84 5.26
C SER A 40 2.93 3.03 4.08
N LEU A 41 2.59 2.48 2.90
CA LEU A 41 3.33 2.67 1.65
C LEU A 41 3.04 4.01 0.96
N GLN A 42 1.89 4.64 1.21
CA GLN A 42 1.46 5.82 0.45
C GLN A 42 2.45 6.98 0.50
N PRO A 43 3.08 7.35 1.64
CA PRO A 43 4.07 8.43 1.66
C PRO A 43 5.23 8.19 0.68
N MET A 44 5.67 6.94 0.56
CA MET A 44 6.78 6.54 -0.33
C MET A 44 6.37 6.55 -1.80
N LEU A 45 5.18 6.00 -2.10
CA LEU A 45 4.64 5.97 -3.45
C LEU A 45 4.37 7.40 -3.95
N ASN A 46 3.74 8.25 -3.14
CA ASN A 46 3.45 9.62 -3.50
C ASN A 46 4.73 10.43 -3.70
N PHE A 47 5.72 10.27 -2.82
CA PHE A 47 7.02 10.91 -2.99
C PHE A 47 7.66 10.55 -4.34
N CYS A 48 7.68 9.27 -4.71
CA CYS A 48 8.27 8.86 -5.99
C CYS A 48 7.46 9.32 -7.20
N ARG A 49 6.12 9.33 -7.10
CA ARG A 49 5.25 9.88 -8.14
C ARG A 49 5.49 11.35 -8.40
N GLU A 50 5.71 12.12 -7.33
CA GLU A 50 5.97 13.56 -7.40
C GLU A 50 7.39 13.86 -7.89
N LYS A 51 8.40 13.12 -7.42
CA LYS A 51 9.81 13.47 -7.63
C LYS A 51 10.48 12.77 -8.80
N GLN A 52 9.98 11.63 -9.23
CA GLN A 52 10.54 10.83 -10.32
C GLN A 52 9.41 10.37 -11.26
N PRO A 53 8.64 11.31 -11.86
CA PRO A 53 7.44 10.98 -12.65
C PRO A 53 7.73 10.07 -13.84
N GLN A 54 8.95 10.09 -14.38
CA GLN A 54 9.38 9.20 -15.45
C GLN A 54 9.40 7.72 -15.05
N LEU A 55 9.44 7.42 -13.75
CA LEU A 55 9.39 6.06 -13.21
C LEU A 55 7.97 5.58 -12.87
N ASN A 56 6.93 6.42 -13.03
CA ASN A 56 5.58 6.11 -12.57
C ASN A 56 5.02 4.81 -13.17
N VAL A 57 5.29 4.56 -14.45
CA VAL A 57 4.83 3.33 -15.12
C VAL A 57 5.44 2.08 -14.48
N GLU A 58 6.71 2.12 -14.11
CA GLU A 58 7.40 1.00 -13.46
C GLU A 58 6.97 0.87 -12.00
N LEU A 59 6.83 2.00 -11.31
CA LEU A 59 6.36 2.07 -9.93
C LEU A 59 4.95 1.48 -9.77
N ASP A 60 4.00 1.86 -10.64
CA ASP A 60 2.63 1.39 -10.55
C ASP A 60 2.53 -0.11 -10.89
N LYS A 61 3.34 -0.61 -11.82
CA LYS A 61 3.45 -2.06 -12.10
C LYS A 61 4.00 -2.83 -10.90
N ALA A 62 5.09 -2.35 -10.31
CA ALA A 62 5.71 -2.97 -9.14
C ALA A 62 4.76 -2.95 -7.93
N TYR A 63 4.08 -1.81 -7.70
CA TYR A 63 3.08 -1.67 -6.66
C TYR A 63 1.90 -2.62 -6.86
N LEU A 64 1.39 -2.78 -8.08
CA LEU A 64 0.27 -3.69 -8.35
C LEU A 64 0.59 -5.13 -7.94
N VAL A 65 1.78 -5.62 -8.26
CA VAL A 65 2.24 -6.97 -7.89
C VAL A 65 2.42 -7.09 -6.37
N ALA A 66 3.11 -6.13 -5.75
CA ALA A 66 3.34 -6.12 -4.31
C ALA A 66 2.04 -6.02 -3.51
N LYS A 67 1.10 -5.19 -3.96
CA LYS A 67 -0.24 -5.02 -3.36
C LYS A 67 -0.99 -6.34 -3.28
N LEU A 68 -1.04 -7.11 -4.36
CA LEU A 68 -1.71 -8.42 -4.35
C LEU A 68 -1.08 -9.36 -3.30
N LYS A 69 0.25 -9.39 -3.22
CA LYS A 69 0.98 -10.18 -2.21
C LYS A 69 0.71 -9.71 -0.78
N LEU A 70 0.73 -8.39 -0.53
CA LEU A 70 0.46 -7.77 0.76
C LEU A 70 -0.95 -8.10 1.26
N VAL A 71 -1.96 -7.91 0.41
CA VAL A 71 -3.36 -8.21 0.74
C VAL A 71 -3.54 -9.70 1.03
N ASN A 72 -2.92 -10.57 0.23
CA ASN A 72 -2.98 -12.02 0.45
C ASN A 72 -2.32 -12.43 1.78
N ALA A 73 -1.14 -11.90 2.08
CA ALA A 73 -0.46 -12.16 3.35
C ALA A 73 -1.30 -11.70 4.54
N ALA A 74 -1.81 -10.46 4.52
CA ALA A 74 -2.64 -9.92 5.60
C ALA A 74 -3.91 -10.76 5.83
N LYS A 75 -4.57 -11.19 4.74
CA LYS A 75 -5.73 -12.10 4.82
C LYS A 75 -5.34 -13.45 5.40
N ASN A 76 -4.24 -14.06 4.96
CA ASN A 76 -3.80 -15.36 5.47
C ASN A 76 -3.52 -15.31 6.97
N VAL A 77 -2.85 -14.28 7.48
CA VAL A 77 -2.60 -14.14 8.92
C VAL A 77 -3.91 -14.06 9.70
N LYS A 78 -4.83 -13.20 9.23
CA LYS A 78 -6.14 -12.99 9.85
C LYS A 78 -7.00 -14.26 9.90
N TYR A 79 -7.05 -15.02 8.79
CA TYR A 79 -7.97 -16.16 8.67
C TYR A 79 -7.37 -17.50 9.11
N ASN A 80 -6.03 -17.66 9.01
CA ASN A 80 -5.38 -18.95 9.24
C ASN A 80 -4.36 -18.94 10.39
N GLY A 81 -3.76 -17.79 10.72
CA GLY A 81 -2.69 -17.70 11.71
C GLY A 81 -3.20 -17.39 13.12
N ILE A 82 -4.18 -16.49 13.23
CA ILE A 82 -4.48 -15.80 14.49
C ILE A 82 -5.97 -15.46 14.58
N SER A 83 -6.78 -16.35 15.16
CA SER A 83 -8.07 -15.93 15.73
C SER A 83 -8.19 -16.50 17.13
N PRO A 84 -8.34 -15.59 18.11
CA PRO A 84 -9.68 -15.45 18.68
C PRO A 84 -10.07 -13.97 18.87
N LEU A 85 -9.81 -13.10 17.90
CA LEU A 85 -10.56 -11.85 17.86
C LEU A 85 -12.00 -12.22 17.55
N GLN A 86 -12.91 -12.00 18.50
CA GLN A 86 -14.31 -12.29 18.27
C GLN A 86 -14.77 -11.43 17.10
N GLN A 87 -15.53 -11.99 16.16
CA GLN A 87 -15.98 -11.26 14.98
C GLN A 87 -16.63 -9.90 15.34
N LYS A 88 -17.25 -9.83 16.52
CA LYS A 88 -17.80 -8.61 17.13
C LYS A 88 -16.77 -7.50 17.41
N GLU A 89 -15.53 -7.81 17.74
CA GLU A 89 -14.45 -6.82 18.01
C GLU A 89 -13.84 -6.30 16.71
N ILE A 90 -13.76 -7.18 15.72
CA ILE A 90 -13.16 -6.92 14.42
C ILE A 90 -14.06 -6.04 13.53
N ASP A 91 -15.37 -6.08 13.76
CA ASP A 91 -16.37 -5.27 13.06
C ASP A 91 -16.72 -3.95 13.80
N GLN A 92 -16.08 -3.67 14.94
CA GLN A 92 -16.25 -2.39 15.64
C GLN A 92 -15.62 -1.23 14.88
N PRO A 93 -16.19 -0.01 15.00
CA PRO A 93 -15.59 1.19 14.44
C PRO A 93 -14.22 1.45 15.07
N VAL A 94 -13.28 1.94 14.27
CA VAL A 94 -11.96 2.33 14.78
C VAL A 94 -12.06 3.58 15.63
N ASP A 95 -11.36 3.56 16.76
CA ASP A 95 -11.26 4.69 17.69
C ASP A 95 -10.74 5.96 16.99
N ALA A 96 -11.34 7.10 17.32
CA ALA A 96 -10.99 8.37 16.71
C ALA A 96 -9.55 8.82 17.02
N THR A 97 -9.03 8.45 18.20
CA THR A 97 -7.64 8.72 18.61
C THR A 97 -6.68 7.95 17.73
N PHE A 98 -6.95 6.67 17.46
CA PHE A 98 -6.15 5.88 16.53
C PHE A 98 -6.08 6.52 15.13
N LYS A 99 -7.22 6.98 14.59
CA LYS A 99 -7.25 7.65 13.27
C LYS A 99 -6.38 8.92 13.26
N HIS A 100 -6.46 9.72 14.33
CA HIS A 100 -5.66 10.93 14.48
C HIS A 100 -4.16 10.63 14.60
N GLU A 101 -3.79 9.62 15.37
CA GLU A 101 -2.39 9.18 15.53
C GLU A 101 -1.82 8.62 14.22
N LEU A 102 -2.60 7.83 13.50
CA LEU A 102 -2.24 7.33 12.17
C LEU A 102 -1.99 8.49 11.20
N GLN A 103 -2.88 9.47 11.13
CA GLN A 103 -2.70 10.65 10.28
C GLN A 103 -1.41 11.40 10.61
N LYS A 104 -1.16 11.67 11.90
CA LYS A 104 0.10 12.30 12.33
C LYS A 104 1.33 11.51 11.92
N MET A 105 1.29 10.18 12.07
CA MET A 105 2.41 9.32 11.67
C MET A 105 2.68 9.44 10.16
N LEU A 106 1.63 9.39 9.33
CA LEU A 106 1.74 9.52 7.88
C LEU A 106 2.24 10.89 7.44
N GLU A 107 1.83 11.96 8.13
CA GLU A 107 2.36 13.32 7.90
C GLU A 107 3.85 13.40 8.23
N ILE A 108 4.28 12.86 9.37
CA ILE A 108 5.68 12.82 9.77
C ILE A 108 6.51 12.04 8.74
N MET A 109 6.02 10.88 8.28
CA MET A 109 6.67 10.11 7.22
C MET A 109 6.78 10.92 5.92
N SER A 110 5.69 11.57 5.51
CA SER A 110 5.63 12.39 4.28
C SER A 110 6.56 13.61 4.34
N ILE A 111 6.76 14.20 5.52
CA ILE A 111 7.74 15.28 5.71
C ILE A 111 9.17 14.73 5.69
N SER A 112 9.40 13.61 6.37
CA SER A 112 10.73 13.03 6.51
C SER A 112 11.28 12.53 5.18
N ILE A 113 10.44 11.90 4.36
CA ILE A 113 10.85 11.35 3.07
C ILE A 113 11.26 12.43 2.06
N LYS A 114 10.75 13.65 2.19
CA LYS A 114 11.15 14.78 1.32
C LYS A 114 12.62 15.16 1.43
N LYS A 115 13.32 14.71 2.48
CA LYS A 115 14.76 14.92 2.67
C LYS A 115 15.63 13.86 1.97
N ILE A 116 15.02 12.82 1.40
CA ILE A 116 15.72 11.70 0.77
C ILE A 116 16.04 12.03 -0.70
N ASP A 117 17.16 11.52 -1.18
CA ASP A 117 17.56 11.55 -2.59
C ASP A 117 16.64 10.65 -3.43
N ALA A 118 15.74 11.27 -4.20
CA ALA A 118 14.74 10.57 -4.99
C ALA A 118 15.33 9.72 -6.12
N GLU A 119 16.46 10.13 -6.70
CA GLU A 119 17.11 9.42 -7.83
C GLU A 119 17.67 8.07 -7.37
N LYS A 120 18.11 7.98 -6.12
CA LYS A 120 18.55 6.71 -5.52
C LYS A 120 17.41 5.93 -4.90
N TYR A 121 16.51 6.63 -4.22
CA TYR A 121 15.46 5.99 -3.43
C TYR A 121 14.38 5.34 -4.29
N CYS A 122 13.89 6.02 -5.32
CA CYS A 122 12.75 5.52 -6.09
C CYS A 122 13.06 4.24 -6.89
N PRO A 123 14.21 4.11 -7.57
CA PRO A 123 14.60 2.83 -8.16
C PRO A 123 14.73 1.72 -7.12
N SER A 124 15.29 2.01 -5.94
CA SER A 124 15.41 1.02 -4.86
C SER A 124 14.04 0.58 -4.32
N LEU A 125 13.08 1.50 -4.20
CA LEU A 125 11.71 1.19 -3.81
C LEU A 125 11.05 0.28 -4.84
N ILE A 126 11.19 0.57 -6.14
CA ILE A 126 10.65 -0.24 -7.22
C ILE A 126 11.24 -1.66 -7.18
N ASP A 127 12.56 -1.78 -7.01
CA ASP A 127 13.23 -3.07 -6.89
C ASP A 127 12.70 -3.89 -5.69
N ARG A 128 12.53 -3.25 -4.53
CA ARG A 128 11.93 -3.90 -3.34
C ARG A 128 10.50 -4.35 -3.59
N LEU A 129 9.68 -3.55 -4.27
CA LEU A 129 8.30 -3.90 -4.59
C LEU A 129 8.24 -5.10 -5.56
N ASN A 130 9.10 -5.12 -6.57
CA ASN A 130 9.20 -6.24 -7.51
C ASN A 130 9.62 -7.55 -6.81
N ASN A 131 10.57 -7.44 -5.89
CA ASN A 131 11.11 -8.57 -5.14
C ASN A 131 10.40 -8.81 -3.80
N PHE A 132 9.18 -8.28 -3.64
CA PHE A 132 8.45 -8.41 -2.37
C PHE A 132 8.24 -9.89 -2.00
N ASP A 133 8.80 -10.29 -0.84
CA ASP A 133 8.66 -11.62 -0.26
C ASP A 133 7.39 -11.67 0.60
N GLN A 134 6.36 -12.32 0.05
CA GLN A 134 5.08 -12.50 0.72
C GLN A 134 5.22 -13.34 2.01
N ALA A 135 6.06 -14.37 2.02
CA ALA A 135 6.18 -15.30 3.13
C ALA A 135 6.94 -14.68 4.29
N GLU A 136 7.97 -13.88 4.02
CA GLU A 136 8.66 -13.08 5.04
C GLU A 136 7.72 -12.05 5.68
N PHE A 137 6.97 -11.31 4.86
CA PHE A 137 6.01 -10.34 5.37
C PHE A 137 4.91 -11.00 6.21
N GLN A 138 4.35 -12.12 5.74
CA GLN A 138 3.33 -12.87 6.47
C GLN A 138 3.84 -13.29 7.86
N ARG A 139 5.05 -13.86 7.95
CA ARG A 139 5.69 -14.25 9.22
C ARG A 139 5.89 -13.06 10.16
N THR A 140 6.26 -11.90 9.62
CA THR A 140 6.43 -10.67 10.41
C THR A 140 5.11 -10.20 11.00
N VAL A 141 4.05 -10.21 10.20
CA VAL A 141 2.70 -9.84 10.63
C VAL A 141 2.19 -10.82 11.69
N GLU A 142 2.37 -12.14 11.48
CA GLU A 142 2.04 -13.17 12.48
C GLU A 142 2.73 -12.91 13.82
N MET A 143 4.04 -12.67 13.82
CA MET A 143 4.82 -12.38 15.03
C MET A 143 4.34 -11.12 15.77
N GLN A 144 4.07 -10.04 15.04
CA GLN A 144 3.57 -8.79 15.63
C GLN A 144 2.21 -9.00 16.33
N TYR A 145 1.32 -9.75 15.71
CA TYR A 145 0.03 -10.07 16.31
C TYR A 145 0.14 -11.03 17.49
N SER A 146 0.99 -12.05 17.43
CA SER A 146 1.25 -12.93 18.58
C SER A 146 1.72 -12.12 19.80
N HIS A 147 2.66 -11.19 19.61
CA HIS A 147 3.12 -10.31 20.69
C HIS A 147 2.05 -9.36 21.22
N TYR A 148 1.14 -8.87 20.36
CA TYR A 148 0.03 -8.05 20.81
C TYR A 148 -0.92 -8.87 21.72
N ILE A 149 -1.28 -10.08 21.30
CA ILE A 149 -2.15 -10.98 22.06
C ILE A 149 -1.50 -11.35 23.40
N GLU A 150 -0.22 -11.72 23.41
CA GLU A 150 0.55 -12.03 24.63
C GLU A 150 0.58 -10.88 25.65
N ARG A 151 0.56 -9.62 25.19
CA ARG A 151 0.58 -8.43 26.07
C ARG A 151 -0.81 -8.00 26.55
N ALA A 152 -1.85 -8.39 25.84
CA ALA A 152 -3.23 -8.05 26.15
C ALA A 152 -3.89 -9.06 27.11
N MET A 153 -3.27 -10.22 27.32
CA MET A 153 -3.64 -11.25 28.30
C MET A 153 -2.82 -11.10 29.59
#